data_AF-A0A2N3BY99-F1
#
_entry.id   AF-A0A2N3BY99-F1
#
_cell.length_a   1.000
_cell.length_b   1.000
_cell.length_c   1.000
_cell.angle_alpha   90.00
_cell.angle_beta   90.00
_cell.angle_gamma   90.00
#
_symmetry.space_group_name_H-M   'P 1'
#
loop_
_entity.id
_entity.type
_entity.pdbx_description
1 polymer ?
#
loop_
_entity_poly.entity_id
_entity_poly.type
_entity_poly.pdbx_seq_one_letter_code
_entity_poly.pdbx_strand_id
1 'polypeptide(L)'
;MKTVCGSIATVLAFAGLIASAQAEEPDDESLRTFIVECDDYPDDCRAYMNDFILSGMKLSRNPEPVCIPLEHNKAADMMIARLSELARDPWWAEEPYGSAMMQAMTDAFPCLTDY
;
A
#
# COMPACT_ATOMS: atom_id res chain seq x y z
N MET A 1 -6.94 -19.06 9.26
CA MET A 1 -7.10 -18.11 8.13
C MET A 1 -6.05 -18.49 7.08
N LYS A 2 -6.38 -18.49 5.79
CA LYS A 2 -5.43 -18.82 4.71
C LYS A 2 -4.68 -17.53 4.33
N THR A 3 -3.35 -17.55 4.38
CA THR A 3 -2.45 -16.45 4.02
C THR A 3 -1.46 -16.93 2.97
N VAL A 4 -0.95 -16.03 2.13
CA VAL A 4 0.06 -16.33 1.10
C VAL A 4 1.28 -15.48 1.38
N CYS A 5 2.45 -16.12 1.49
CA CYS A 5 3.74 -15.45 1.66
C CYS A 5 4.52 -15.51 0.33
N GLY A 6 5.07 -14.39 -0.13
CA GLY A 6 5.97 -14.34 -1.28
C GLY A 6 7.37 -13.90 -0.86
N SER A 7 8.41 -14.52 -1.42
CA SER A 7 9.80 -14.03 -1.34
C SER A 7 10.39 -14.02 -2.76
N ILE A 8 11.01 -12.91 -3.17
CA ILE A 8 11.64 -12.80 -4.50
C ILE A 8 13.04 -12.19 -4.34
N ALA A 9 14.02 -12.90 -4.90
CA ALA A 9 15.43 -12.52 -4.91
C ALA A 9 15.70 -11.36 -5.88
N THR A 10 16.65 -10.51 -5.50
CA THR A 10 17.09 -9.29 -6.17
C THR A 10 17.66 -9.50 -7.58
N VAL A 11 17.26 -8.63 -8.52
CA VAL A 11 18.11 -8.21 -9.65
C VAL A 11 18.02 -6.69 -9.81
N LEU A 12 19.05 -6.01 -9.31
CA LEU A 12 19.41 -4.65 -9.72
C LEU A 12 19.96 -4.71 -11.14
N ALA A 13 19.23 -4.13 -12.10
CA ALA A 13 19.73 -3.40 -13.26
C ALA A 13 18.64 -3.37 -14.33
N PHE A 14 18.11 -2.19 -14.67
CA PHE A 14 17.90 -1.80 -16.07
C PHE A 14 17.77 -0.27 -16.12
N ALA A 15 18.93 0.37 -16.34
CA ALA A 15 18.98 1.71 -16.88
C ALA A 15 18.57 1.64 -18.36
N GLY A 16 17.54 2.40 -18.73
CA GLY A 16 17.23 2.72 -20.12
C GLY A 16 16.27 1.77 -20.83
N LEU A 17 15.16 2.34 -21.31
CA LEU A 17 14.28 1.82 -22.36
C LEU A 17 13.39 0.62 -22.00
N ILE A 18 12.37 0.86 -21.17
CA ILE A 18 11.06 0.22 -21.38
C ILE A 18 10.00 1.32 -21.41
N ALA A 19 9.32 1.35 -22.54
CA ALA A 19 8.19 2.18 -22.93
C ALA A 19 7.24 2.58 -21.78
N SER A 20 7.02 3.89 -21.67
CA SER A 20 5.75 4.57 -21.38
C SER A 20 4.55 3.67 -21.02
N ALA A 21 4.56 3.06 -19.84
CA ALA A 21 3.38 3.12 -18.99
C ALA A 21 3.51 4.45 -18.27
N GLN A 22 2.48 5.29 -18.30
CA GLN A 22 2.50 6.54 -17.57
C GLN A 22 2.80 6.19 -16.11
N ALA A 23 4.02 6.51 -15.66
CA ALA A 23 4.22 6.83 -14.26
C ALA A 23 3.33 8.05 -14.07
N GLU A 24 2.08 7.83 -13.64
CA GLU A 24 1.39 8.84 -12.85
C GLU A 24 2.44 9.31 -11.84
N GLU A 25 2.72 10.61 -11.85
CA GLU A 25 3.58 11.20 -10.84
C GLU A 25 3.10 10.65 -9.49
N PRO A 26 4.02 10.22 -8.60
CA PRO A 26 3.59 9.77 -7.29
C PRO A 26 2.75 10.90 -6.72
N ASP A 27 1.47 10.66 -6.47
CA ASP A 27 0.55 11.72 -6.11
C ASP A 27 1.15 12.47 -4.91
N ASP A 28 1.50 13.73 -5.14
CA ASP A 28 2.07 14.65 -4.14
C ASP A 28 1.00 15.08 -3.12
N GLU A 29 -0.20 14.49 -3.20
CA GLU A 29 -1.27 14.71 -2.26
C GLU A 29 -0.90 14.17 -0.88
N SER A 30 -1.13 14.99 0.15
CA SER A 30 -0.84 14.63 1.52
C SER A 30 -1.80 13.56 2.02
N LEU A 31 -1.31 12.71 2.94
CA LEU A 31 -2.12 11.70 3.60
C LEU A 31 -3.40 12.28 4.24
N ARG A 32 -3.31 13.49 4.82
CA ARG A 32 -4.48 14.18 5.38
C ARG A 32 -5.59 14.38 4.35
N THR A 33 -5.25 14.85 3.16
CA THR A 33 -6.23 15.16 2.10
C THR A 33 -6.85 13.86 1.59
N PHE A 34 -6.01 12.86 1.36
CA PHE A 34 -6.43 11.52 0.97
C PHE A 34 -7.42 10.87 1.96
N ILE A 35 -7.17 11.00 3.28
CA ILE A 35 -8.10 10.46 4.29
C ILE A 35 -9.45 11.17 4.29
N VAL A 36 -9.47 12.49 4.08
CA VAL A 36 -10.72 13.23 3.95
C VAL A 36 -11.51 12.75 2.72
N GLU A 37 -10.82 12.51 1.60
CA GLU A 37 -11.45 11.96 0.40
C GLU A 37 -12.00 10.54 0.64
N CYS A 38 -11.25 9.69 1.36
CA CYS A 38 -11.70 8.37 1.75
C CYS A 38 -12.96 8.40 2.64
N ASP A 39 -13.09 9.38 3.52
CA ASP A 39 -14.29 9.56 4.36
C ASP A 39 -15.50 10.02 3.53
N ASP A 40 -15.28 10.88 2.53
CA ASP A 40 -16.32 11.36 1.61
C ASP A 40 -16.76 10.27 0.61
N TYR A 41 -15.84 9.39 0.19
CA TYR A 41 -16.07 8.34 -0.82
C TYR A 41 -15.57 6.95 -0.36
N PRO A 42 -16.22 6.32 0.64
CA PRO A 42 -15.71 5.11 1.29
C PRO A 42 -15.66 3.88 0.38
N ASP A 43 -16.60 3.76 -0.57
CA ASP A 43 -16.63 2.62 -1.50
C ASP A 43 -15.51 2.73 -2.55
N ASP A 44 -15.25 3.93 -3.06
CA ASP A 44 -14.17 4.20 -4.02
C ASP A 44 -12.81 4.04 -3.36
N CYS A 45 -12.64 4.54 -2.13
CA CYS A 45 -11.44 4.33 -1.34
C CYS A 45 -11.18 2.83 -1.08
N ARG A 46 -12.22 2.04 -0.75
CA ARG A 46 -12.07 0.59 -0.60
C ARG A 46 -11.68 -0.10 -1.92
N ALA A 47 -12.25 0.33 -3.05
CA ALA A 47 -11.90 -0.20 -4.36
C ALA A 47 -10.44 0.12 -4.73
N TYR A 48 -10.01 1.36 -4.50
CA TYR A 48 -8.64 1.82 -4.71
C TYR A 48 -7.64 1.05 -3.84
N MET A 49 -7.95 0.87 -2.55
CA MET A 49 -7.11 0.07 -1.63
C MET A 49 -6.98 -1.38 -2.08
N ASN A 50 -8.07 -1.99 -2.55
CA ASN A 50 -8.02 -3.34 -3.10
C ASN A 50 -7.09 -3.43 -4.31
N ASP A 51 -7.17 -2.48 -5.24
CA ASP A 51 -6.29 -2.47 -6.41
C ASP A 51 -4.84 -2.23 -6.01
N PHE A 52 -4.59 -1.30 -5.08
CA PHE A 52 -3.24 -1.04 -4.56
C PHE A 52 -2.63 -2.27 -3.90
N ILE A 53 -3.38 -2.98 -3.05
CA ILE A 53 -2.92 -4.23 -2.41
C ILE A 53 -2.56 -5.27 -3.50
N LEU A 54 -3.44 -5.47 -4.49
CA LEU A 54 -3.20 -6.41 -5.59
C LEU A 54 -2.01 -6.02 -6.46
N SER A 55 -1.83 -4.72 -6.71
CA SER A 55 -0.70 -4.17 -7.46
C SER A 55 0.59 -4.26 -6.67
N GLY A 56 0.57 -4.01 -5.35
CA GLY A 56 1.69 -4.21 -4.44
C GLY A 56 2.15 -5.68 -4.39
N MET A 57 1.21 -6.62 -4.40
CA MET A 57 1.50 -8.05 -4.54
C MET A 57 2.17 -8.40 -5.88
N LYS A 58 1.84 -7.69 -6.97
CA LYS A 58 2.35 -7.95 -8.32
C LYS A 58 3.67 -7.24 -8.62
N LEU A 59 3.89 -6.05 -8.08
CA LEU A 59 4.97 -5.14 -8.52
C LEU A 59 6.26 -5.25 -7.69
N SER A 60 6.31 -6.08 -6.65
CA SER A 60 7.52 -6.31 -5.81
C SER A 60 8.26 -5.05 -5.38
N ARG A 61 7.55 -3.92 -5.19
CA ARG A 61 8.16 -2.64 -4.77
C ARG A 61 8.43 -2.57 -3.26
N ASN A 62 7.96 -3.56 -2.49
CA ASN A 62 8.19 -3.66 -1.06
C ASN A 62 9.30 -4.69 -0.77
N PRO A 63 10.44 -4.31 -0.14
CA PRO A 63 11.50 -5.25 0.21
C PRO A 63 11.10 -6.21 1.35
N GLU A 64 10.05 -5.89 2.10
CA GLU A 64 9.58 -6.71 3.21
C GLU A 64 8.41 -7.61 2.78
N PRO A 65 8.41 -8.89 3.18
CA PRO A 65 7.32 -9.81 2.85
C PRO A 65 6.04 -9.36 3.57
N VAL A 66 4.97 -9.14 2.79
CA VAL A 66 3.64 -8.80 3.31
C VAL A 66 2.67 -9.97 3.21
N CYS A 67 1.92 -10.22 4.28
CA CYS A 67 1.06 -11.40 4.46
C CYS A 67 -0.41 -11.01 4.41
N ILE A 68 -0.88 -10.77 3.18
CA ILE A 68 -2.21 -10.20 2.93
C ILE A 68 -3.30 -11.28 3.10
N PRO A 69 -4.42 -10.97 3.79
CA PRO A 69 -5.59 -11.85 3.87
C PRO A 69 -6.19 -12.14 2.50
N LEU A 70 -6.64 -13.38 2.26
CA LEU A 70 -7.34 -13.74 1.01
C LEU A 70 -8.72 -13.05 0.85
N GLU A 71 -9.29 -12.51 1.93
CA GLU A 71 -10.53 -11.75 1.88
C GLU A 71 -10.21 -10.28 1.54
N HIS A 72 -10.26 -9.96 0.24
CA HIS A 72 -9.87 -8.65 -0.30
C HIS A 72 -10.51 -7.46 0.44
N ASN A 73 -11.83 -7.49 0.63
CA ASN A 73 -12.53 -6.40 1.35
C ASN A 73 -11.99 -6.17 2.76
N LYS A 74 -11.63 -7.26 3.47
CA LYS A 74 -11.07 -7.17 4.82
C LYS A 74 -9.65 -6.60 4.80
N ALA A 75 -8.86 -6.91 3.78
CA ALA A 75 -7.53 -6.34 3.61
C ALA A 75 -7.61 -4.83 3.31
N ALA A 76 -8.53 -4.40 2.44
CA ALA A 76 -8.76 -2.98 2.18
C ALA A 76 -9.20 -2.23 3.45
N ASP A 77 -10.13 -2.78 4.24
CA ASP A 77 -10.56 -2.16 5.50
C ASP A 77 -9.40 -2.03 6.50
N MET A 78 -8.52 -3.03 6.59
CA MET A 78 -7.32 -2.98 7.45
C MET A 78 -6.32 -1.90 7.00
N MET A 79 -6.13 -1.74 5.68
CA MET A 79 -5.29 -0.67 5.13
C MET A 79 -5.83 0.72 5.47
N ILE A 80 -7.14 0.94 5.25
CA ILE A 80 -7.79 2.23 5.54
C ILE A 80 -7.67 2.56 7.02
N ALA A 81 -7.92 1.58 7.90
CA ALA A 81 -7.75 1.75 9.34
C ALA A 81 -6.31 2.15 9.71
N ARG A 82 -5.31 1.49 9.11
CA ARG A 82 -3.90 1.80 9.39
C ARG A 82 -3.47 3.17 8.86
N LEU A 83 -3.93 3.55 7.67
CA LEU A 83 -3.69 4.90 7.11
C LEU A 83 -4.31 5.99 7.99
N SER A 84 -5.53 5.74 8.49
CA SER A 84 -6.20 6.65 9.42
C SER A 84 -5.44 6.81 10.74
N GLU A 85 -4.74 5.77 11.20
CA GLU A 85 -3.86 5.85 12.36
C GLU A 85 -2.60 6.66 12.08
N LEU A 86 -1.95 6.46 10.92
CA LEU A 86 -0.79 7.25 10.50
C LEU A 86 -1.14 8.73 10.37
N ALA A 87 -2.31 9.06 9.81
CA ALA A 87 -2.77 10.44 9.64
C ALA A 87 -2.99 11.21 10.96
N ARG A 88 -3.00 10.52 12.11
CA ARG A 88 -3.02 11.16 13.44
C ARG A 88 -1.65 11.68 13.86
N ASP A 89 -0.57 11.14 13.31
CA ASP A 89 0.76 11.68 13.49
C ASP A 89 0.93 12.91 12.56
N PRO A 90 1.22 14.11 13.11
CA PRO A 90 1.36 15.32 12.31
C PRO A 90 2.44 15.25 11.24
N TRP A 91 3.48 14.44 11.43
CA TRP A 91 4.50 14.24 10.41
C TRP A 91 3.92 13.44 9.24
N TRP A 92 3.36 12.26 9.50
CA TRP A 92 2.75 11.42 8.47
C TRP A 92 1.59 12.09 7.75
N ALA A 93 0.80 12.93 8.44
CA ALA A 93 -0.35 13.61 7.86
C ALA A 93 0.00 14.53 6.68
N GLU A 94 1.21 15.09 6.67
CA GLU A 94 1.69 16.01 5.62
C GLU A 94 2.56 15.30 4.57
N GLU A 95 2.99 14.06 4.82
CA GLU A 95 3.73 13.25 3.85
C GLU A 95 2.83 12.81 2.68
N PRO A 96 3.39 12.56 1.49
CA PRO A 96 2.65 12.02 0.36
C PRO A 96 1.95 10.71 0.74
N TYR A 97 0.67 10.59 0.40
CA TYR A 97 -0.15 9.45 0.83
C TYR A 97 0.44 8.12 0.30
N GLY A 98 1.09 8.12 -0.87
CA GLY A 98 1.73 6.93 -1.44
C GLY A 98 2.82 6.34 -0.53
N SER A 99 3.61 7.19 0.12
CA SER A 99 4.61 6.76 1.12
C SER A 99 3.94 6.14 2.35
N ALA A 100 2.86 6.77 2.83
CA ALA A 100 2.07 6.26 3.94
C ALA A 100 1.37 4.93 3.61
N MET A 101 0.93 4.73 2.37
CA MET A 101 0.33 3.47 1.91
C MET A 101 1.34 2.32 1.90
N MET A 102 2.58 2.57 1.50
CA MET A 102 3.64 1.57 1.60
C MET A 102 3.92 1.20 3.05
N GLN A 103 4.03 2.19 3.94
CA GLN A 103 4.20 1.95 5.39
C GLN A 103 3.01 1.18 5.98
N ALA A 104 1.79 1.60 5.66
CA ALA A 104 0.57 0.96 6.12
C ALA A 104 0.47 -0.50 5.66
N MET A 105 0.91 -0.82 4.44
CA MET A 105 0.92 -2.19 3.94
C MET A 105 1.87 -3.09 4.74
N THR A 106 3.06 -2.60 5.05
CA THR A 106 4.04 -3.33 5.88
C THR A 106 3.52 -3.51 7.31
N ASP A 107 2.93 -2.48 7.91
CA ASP A 107 2.43 -2.52 9.28
C ASP A 107 1.17 -3.37 9.44
N ALA A 108 0.26 -3.31 8.47
CA ALA A 108 -1.02 -4.02 8.52
C ALA A 108 -0.88 -5.51 8.22
N PHE A 109 0.15 -5.88 7.43
CA PHE A 109 0.35 -7.25 6.96
C PHE A 109 1.78 -7.74 7.18
N PRO A 110 2.33 -7.68 8.39
CA PRO A 110 3.67 -8.22 8.62
C PRO A 110 3.66 -9.72 8.34
N CYS A 111 4.54 -10.20 7.45
CA CYS A 111 4.84 -11.62 7.43
C CYS A 111 5.69 -11.95 8.65
N LEU A 112 5.02 -12.34 9.73
CA LEU A 112 5.67 -12.96 10.86
C LEU A 112 6.32 -14.25 10.35
N THR A 113 7.63 -14.24 10.16
CA THR A 113 8.40 -15.48 10.12
C THR A 113 8.41 -16.01 11.54
N ASP A 114 7.58 -17.02 11.82
CA ASP A 114 7.74 -17.81 13.04
C ASP A 114 9.21 -18.27 13.12
N TYR A 115 9.92 -17.80 14.15
CA TYR A 115 11.13 -18.45 14.67
C TYR A 115 10.72 -19.49 15.71
#